data_AF-A0A833QZN5-F1
#
_entry.id   AF-A0A833QZN5-F1
#
_cell.length_a   1.000
_cell.length_b   1.000
_cell.length_c   1.000
_cell.angle_alpha   90.00
_cell.angle_beta   90.00
_cell.angle_gamma   90.00
#
_symmetry.space_group_name_H-M   'P 1'
#
loop_
_entity.id
_entity.type
_entity.pdbx_description
1 polymer ?
#
loop_
_entity_poly.entity_id
_entity_poly.type
_entity_poly.pdbx_seq_one_letter_code
_entity_poly.pdbx_strand_id
1 'polypeptide(L)' 'MVQFKNRYLVMEVILDPNRQTGASDSIELTDFNVRKTIEYSIQLNFGECGLASSHSSFQGCTRTVLSEI' A
#
# COMPACT_ATOMS: atom_id res chain seq x y z
N MET A 1 14.37 16.68 -25.31
CA MET A 1 13.63 15.45 -24.96
C MET A 1 13.56 15.37 -23.44
N VAL A 2 12.39 15.55 -22.82
CA VAL A 2 12.26 15.52 -21.35
C VAL A 2 11.81 14.12 -20.95
N GLN A 3 12.60 13.44 -20.13
CA GLN A 3 12.32 12.09 -19.65
C GLN A 3 11.61 12.16 -18.29
N PHE A 4 10.67 11.26 -18.04
CA PHE A 4 10.05 11.13 -16.73
C PHE A 4 11.07 10.63 -15.70
N LYS A 5 11.14 11.32 -14.55
CA LYS A 5 11.96 10.91 -13.40
C LYS A 5 11.09 10.16 -12.41
N ASN A 6 11.26 8.85 -12.34
CA ASN A 6 10.55 8.02 -11.37
C ASN A 6 11.17 8.18 -9.98
N ARG A 7 10.31 8.26 -8.96
CA ARG A 7 10.69 8.24 -7.55
C ARG A 7 10.22 6.93 -6.94
N TYR A 8 11.09 6.30 -6.16
CA TYR A 8 10.81 5.02 -5.49
C TYR A 8 10.67 5.25 -3.98
N LEU A 9 9.75 4.52 -3.37
CA LEU A 9 9.47 4.57 -1.93
C LEU A 9 9.51 3.13 -1.40
N VAL A 10 10.18 2.91 -0.28
CA VAL A 10 10.18 1.64 0.44
C VAL A 10 9.39 1.84 1.74
N MET A 11 8.43 0.97 2.00
CA MET A 11 7.61 0.97 3.22
C MET A 11 7.70 -0.40 3.89
N GLU A 12 7.73 -0.40 5.22
CA GLU A 12 7.62 -1.60 6.05
C GLU A 12 6.27 -1.58 6.77
N VAL A 13 5.58 -2.72 6.78
CA VAL A 13 4.31 -2.88 7.49
C VAL A 13 4.53 -3.81 8.66
N ILE A 14 4.40 -3.26 9.87
CA ILE A 14 4.56 -4.00 11.13
C ILE A 14 3.17 -4.41 11.61
N LEU A 15 2.94 -5.71 11.70
CA LEU A 15 1.70 -6.29 12.24
C LEU A 15 1.95 -6.72 13.69
N ASP A 16 1.19 -6.16 14.63
CA ASP A 16 1.23 -6.59 16.04
C ASP A 16 0.23 -7.75 16.25
N PRO A 17 0.70 -8.98 16.50
CA PRO A 17 -0.17 -10.14 16.69
C PRO A 17 -0.99 -10.06 17.98
N ASN A 18 -0.56 -9.27 18.97
CA ASN A 18 -1.26 -9.15 20.25
C ASN A 18 -2.40 -8.14 20.23
N ARG A 19 -2.55 -7.35 19.16
CA ARG A 19 -3.62 -6.35 19.03
C ARG A 19 -4.92 -6.92 18.45
N GLN A 20 -4.92 -8.18 18.01
CA GLN A 20 -6.05 -8.86 17.35
C GLN A 20 -6.59 -10.05 18.15
N THR A 21 -6.84 -9.89 19.44
CA THR A 21 -7.57 -10.87 20.28
C THR A 21 -9.07 -10.98 19.92
N GLY A 22 -9.43 -10.76 18.65
CA GLY A 22 -10.77 -10.97 18.08
C GLY A 22 -10.62 -11.84 16.84
N ALA A 23 -10.88 -13.13 17.01
CA ALA A 23 -10.52 -14.24 16.13
C ALA A 23 -11.25 -14.31 14.76
N SER A 24 -11.54 -13.20 14.07
CA SER A 24 -12.32 -13.24 12.82
C SER A 24 -11.72 -12.55 11.60
N ASP A 25 -10.81 -11.58 11.75
CA ASP A 25 -10.40 -10.75 10.62
C ASP A 25 -8.92 -10.99 10.29
N SER A 26 -8.63 -12.05 9.53
CA SER A 26 -7.29 -12.29 9.02
C SER A 26 -6.86 -11.13 8.11
N ILE A 27 -5.88 -10.33 8.54
CA ILE A 27 -5.28 -9.29 7.70
C ILE A 27 -4.39 -9.97 6.64
N GLU A 28 -4.97 -10.25 5.48
CA GLU A 28 -4.22 -10.76 4.33
C GLU A 28 -3.45 -9.63 3.65
N LEU A 29 -2.13 -9.59 3.89
CA LEU A 29 -1.22 -8.62 3.28
C LEU A 29 -0.85 -9.06 1.85
N THR A 30 -1.74 -8.79 0.91
CA THR A 30 -1.52 -9.03 -0.52
C THR A 30 -1.17 -7.72 -1.24
N ASP A 31 -0.43 -7.82 -2.36
CA ASP A 31 -0.16 -6.71 -3.28
C ASP A 31 -1.42 -5.88 -3.59
N PHE A 32 -2.52 -6.59 -3.86
CA PHE A 32 -3.80 -6.00 -4.21
C PHE A 32 -4.44 -5.24 -3.05
N ASN A 33 -4.48 -5.82 -1.85
CA ASN A 33 -5.08 -5.19 -0.67
C ASN A 33 -4.29 -3.95 -0.24
N VAL A 34 -2.96 -4.02 -0.27
CA VAL A 34 -2.08 -2.89 0.07
C VAL A 34 -2.28 -1.76 -0.94
N ARG A 35 -2.22 -2.07 -2.24
CA ARG A 35 -2.44 -1.08 -3.30
C ARG A 35 -3.80 -0.41 -3.20
N LYS A 36 -4.87 -1.20 -3.05
CA LYS A 36 -6.25 -0.70 -2.94
C LYS A 36 -6.42 0.21 -1.73
N THR A 37 -5.83 -0.16 -0.60
CA THR A 37 -5.86 0.65 0.63
C THR A 37 -5.14 1.99 0.44
N ILE A 38 -3.98 1.99 -0.23
CA ILE A 38 -3.23 3.22 -0.52
C ILE A 38 -4.02 4.13 -1.47
N GLU A 39 -4.53 3.59 -2.58
CA GLU A 39 -5.37 4.35 -3.53
C GLU A 39 -6.61 4.93 -2.84
N TYR A 40 -7.29 4.15 -2.03
CA TYR A 40 -8.43 4.60 -1.24
C TYR A 40 -8.05 5.71 -0.25
N SER A 41 -6.91 5.59 0.42
CA SER A 41 -6.41 6.64 1.32
C SER A 41 -6.09 7.94 0.57
N ILE A 42 -5.57 7.87 -0.66
CA ILE A 42 -5.30 9.04 -1.49
C ILE A 42 -6.61 9.71 -1.90
N GLN A 43 -7.61 8.91 -2.31
CA GLN A 43 -8.93 9.42 -2.69
C GLN A 43 -9.63 10.12 -1.52
N LEU A 44 -9.56 9.54 -0.31
CA LEU A 44 -10.16 10.15 0.88
C LEU A 44 -9.52 11.50 1.26
N ASN A 45 -8.20 11.64 1.10
CA ASN A 45 -7.47 12.84 1.53
C ASN A 45 -7.34 13.91 0.43
N PHE A 46 -7.23 13.51 -0.84
CA PHE A 46 -6.93 14.39 -1.97
C PHE A 46 -8.04 14.40 -3.05
N GLY A 47 -9.10 13.61 -2.87
CA GLY A 47 -10.22 13.49 -3.80
C GLY A 47 -9.88 12.75 -5.09
N GLU A 48 -10.83 12.76 -6.03
CA GLU A 48 -10.71 12.07 -7.33
C GLU A 48 -9.53 12.56 -8.17
N CYS A 49 -9.23 13.87 -8.12
CA CYS A 49 -8.12 14.46 -8.85
C CYS A 49 -6.76 13.99 -8.31
N GLY A 50 -6.63 13.88 -6.98
CA GLY A 50 -5.42 13.33 -6.33
C GLY A 50 -5.21 11.85 -6.66
N LEU A 51 -6.29 11.07 -6.70
CA LEU A 51 -6.22 9.68 -7.13
C LEU A 51 -5.81 9.56 -8.60
N ALA A 52 -6.46 10.29 -9.51
CA ALA A 52 -6.16 10.22 -10.94
C ALA A 52 -4.70 10.60 -11.28
N SER A 53 -4.15 11.61 -10.59
CA SER A 53 -2.76 12.04 -10.79
C SER A 53 -1.73 11.01 -10.31
N SER A 54 -2.03 10.25 -9.25
CA SER A 54 -1.14 9.23 -8.70
C SER A 54 -1.29 7.87 -9.40
N HIS A 55 -2.50 7.49 -9.82
CA HIS A 55 -2.81 6.17 -10.37
C HIS A 55 -2.00 5.81 -11.64
N SER A 56 -1.60 6.80 -12.45
CA SER A 56 -0.80 6.54 -13.67
C SER A 56 0.67 6.17 -13.39
N SER A 57 1.19 6.58 -12.23
CA SER A 57 2.62 6.42 -11.87
C SER A 57 2.84 5.47 -10.69
N PHE A 58 1.78 5.14 -9.95
CA PHE A 58 1.84 4.30 -8.78
C PHE A 58 1.85 2.81 -9.17
N GLN A 59 3.02 2.18 -9.09
CA GLN A 59 3.19 0.73 -9.21
C GLN A 59 3.77 0.20 -7.90
N GLY A 60 2.95 -0.53 -7.13
CA GLY A 60 3.39 -1.23 -5.93
C GLY A 60 3.89 -2.63 -6.27
N CYS A 61 5.03 -3.00 -5.70
CA CYS A 61 5.49 -4.39 -5.63
C CYS A 61 5.72 -4.70 -4.15
N THR A 62 4.82 -5.49 -3.58
CA THR A 62 4.87 -6.01 -2.22
C THR A 62 5.69 -7.29 -2.26
N ARG A 63 6.83 -7.27 -1.57
CA ARG A 63 7.55 -8.50 -1.23
C ARG A 63 7.23 -8.84 0.20
N THR A 64 6.38 -9.83 0.39
CA THR A 64 6.16 -10.44 1.70
C THR A 64 7.41 -11.24 2.04
N VAL A 65 8.33 -10.63 2.79
CA VAL A 65 9.36 -11.37 3.51
C VAL A 65 8.71 -11.85 4.80
N LEU A 66 8.38 -13.15 4.86
CA LEU A 66 8.15 -13.82 6.13
C LEU A 66 9.49 -13.77 6.88
N SER A 67 9.68 -12.73 7.69
CA SER A 67 10.71 -12.72 8.70
C SER A 67 10.28 -13.73 9.76
N GLU A 68 10.76 -14.97 9.62
CA GLU A 68 10.76 -15.94 10.71
C GLU A 68 11.58 -15.32 11.85
N ILE A 69 10.89 -14.94 12.92
CA ILE A 69 11.46 -14.63 14.22
C ILE A 69 10.91 -15.68 15.19
#